data_AF-A0A2G1ZZF4-F1
#
_entry.id   AF-A0A2G1ZZF4-F1
#
_cell.length_a   1.000
_cell.length_b   1.000
_cell.length_c   1.000
_cell.angle_alpha   90.00
_cell.angle_beta   90.00
_cell.angle_gamma   90.00
#
_symmetry.space_group_name_H-M   'P 1'
#
loop_
_entity.id
_entity.type
_entity.pdbx_description
1 polymer ?
#
loop_
_entity_poly.entity_id
_entity_poly.type
_entity_poly.pdbx_seq_one_letter_code
_entity_poly.pdbx_strand_id
1 'polypeptide(L)' 'MLKMTTVEARENFSDLINKAAYGNERVVLTRRGKALAAVIPLADLDSLQAVVDATTGSTDLV' A
#
# COMPACT_ATOMS: atom_id res chain seq x y z
N MET A 1 -8.08 0.04 8.72
CA MET A 1 -6.75 0.25 8.11
C MET A 1 -5.86 0.94 9.13
N LEU A 2 -4.67 0.40 9.38
CA LEU A 2 -3.70 1.00 10.29
C LEU A 2 -3.11 2.26 9.63
N LYS A 3 -2.92 3.33 10.39
CA LYS A 3 -2.22 4.53 9.93
C LYS A 3 -0.93 4.66 10.71
N MET A 4 0.15 4.96 10.00
CA MET A 4 1.48 5.12 10.58
C MET A 4 2.14 6.34 9.96
N THR A 5 2.94 7.08 10.72
CA THR A 5 3.72 8.17 10.14
C THR A 5 4.90 7.62 9.33
N THR A 6 5.38 8.37 8.34
CA THR A 6 6.60 7.99 7.61
C THR A 6 7.84 7.90 8.50
N VAL A 7 7.82 8.54 9.68
CA VAL A 7 8.92 8.48 10.65
C VAL A 7 8.91 7.12 11.35
N GLU A 8 7.78 6.73 11.95
CA GLU A 8 7.62 5.43 12.62
C GLU A 8 7.83 4.26 11.64
N ALA A 9 7.38 4.40 10.39
CA ALA A 9 7.56 3.39 9.35
C ALA A 9 9.03 3.18 8.98
N ARG A 10 9.85 4.24 9.04
CA ARG A 10 11.30 4.14 8.80
C ARG A 10 12.00 3.43 9.94
N GLU A 11 11.58 3.68 11.18
CA GLU A 11 12.15 3.05 12.37
C GLU A 11 11.79 1.56 12.46
N ASN A 12 10.58 1.18 12.02
CA ASN A 12 10.05 -0.18 12.11
C ASN A 12 9.88 -0.84 10.75
N PHE A 13 10.75 -0.52 9.78
CA PHE A 13 10.56 -0.90 8.38
C PHE A 13 10.47 -2.42 8.20
N SER A 14 11.39 -3.18 8.80
CA SER A 14 11.42 -4.65 8.69
C SER A 14 10.13 -5.29 9.22
N ASP A 15 9.64 -4.83 10.37
CA ASP A 15 8.41 -5.35 10.97
C ASP A 15 7.20 -5.01 10.12
N LEU A 16 7.17 -3.81 9.54
CA LEU A 16 6.10 -3.38 8.64
C LEU A 16 6.05 -4.25 7.38
N ILE A 17 7.20 -4.59 6.79
CA ILE A 17 7.27 -5.51 5.65
C ILE A 17 6.84 -6.93 6.05
N ASN A 18 7.30 -7.43 7.21
CA ASN A 18 6.90 -8.76 7.69
C ASN A 18 5.39 -8.85 7.94
N LYS A 19 4.79 -7.81 8.53
CA LYS A 19 3.34 -7.74 8.75
C LYS A 19 2.55 -7.70 7.44
N ALA A 20 3.05 -7.00 6.42
CA ALA A 20 2.42 -6.99 5.10
C ALA A 20 2.59 -8.34 4.38
N ALA A 21 3.77 -8.94 4.43
CA ALA A 21 4.07 -10.19 3.72
C ALA A 21 3.40 -11.41 4.36
N TYR A 22 3.43 -11.53 5.69
CA TYR A 22 2.98 -12.72 6.41
C TYR A 22 1.71 -12.48 7.24
N GLY A 23 1.51 -11.25 7.73
CA GLY A 23 0.36 -10.89 8.57
C GLY A 23 -0.90 -10.50 7.79
N ASN A 24 -0.84 -10.40 6.47
CA ASN A 24 -1.89 -9.84 5.61
C ASN A 24 -2.39 -8.45 6.08
N GLU A 25 -1.51 -7.68 6.73
CA GLU A 25 -1.85 -6.36 7.24
C GLU A 25 -1.66 -5.27 6.17
N ARG A 26 -2.60 -4.32 6.13
CA ARG A 26 -2.56 -3.14 5.24
C ARG A 26 -2.32 -1.89 6.07
N VAL A 27 -1.23 -1.18 5.77
CA VAL A 27 -0.80 0.02 6.50
C VAL A 27 -0.77 1.23 5.58
N VAL A 28 -1.42 2.31 5.99
CA VAL A 28 -1.38 3.60 5.29
C VAL A 28 -0.32 4.47 5.94
N LEU A 29 0.67 4.86 5.14
CA LEU A 29 1.70 5.80 5.51
C LEU A 29 1.17 7.22 5.39
N THR A 30 1.42 8.01 6.42
CA THR A 30 0.97 9.39 6.53
C THR A 30 2.15 10.34 6.74
N ARG A 31 2.03 11.54 6.17
CA ARG A 31 2.97 12.63 6.39
C ARG A 31 2.16 13.89 6.69
N ARG A 32 2.43 14.53 7.84
CA ARG A 32 1.68 15.72 8.31
C ARG A 32 0.16 15.47 8.33
N GLY A 33 -0.25 14.28 8.76
CA GLY A 33 -1.65 13.87 8.85
C GLY A 33 -2.33 13.50 7.52
N LYS A 34 -1.66 13.63 6.38
CA LYS A 34 -2.20 13.23 5.06
C LYS A 34 -1.71 11.85 4.65
N ALA A 35 -2.59 11.05 4.08
CA ALA A 35 -2.22 9.76 3.47
C ALA A 35 -1.31 10.00 2.26
N LEU A 36 -0.25 9.20 2.15
CA LEU A 36 0.78 9.35 1.13
C LEU A 36 1.00 8.06 0.32
N ALA A 37 1.09 6.93 1.01
CA ALA A 37 1.31 5.63 0.40
C ALA A 37 0.64 4.54 1.24
N ALA A 38 0.46 3.36 0.67
CA ALA A 38 0.03 2.18 1.40
C ALA A 38 1.05 1.06 1.20
N VAL A 39 1.32 0.32 2.26
CA VAL A 39 2.02 -0.96 2.18
C VAL A 39 0.98 -2.04 2.37
N ILE A 40 0.91 -2.93 1.39
CA ILE A 40 -0.09 -3.98 1.28
C ILE A 40 0.58 -5.31 0.93
N PRO A 41 -0.04 -6.44 1.26
CA PRO A 41 0.37 -7.75 0.76
C PRO A 41 0.34 -7.80 -0.77
N LEU A 42 1.21 -8.61 -1.38
CA LEU A 42 1.23 -8.78 -2.84
C LEU A 42 -0.08 -9.34 -3.40
N ALA A 43 -0.75 -10.25 -2.68
CA ALA A 43 -2.04 -10.80 -3.09
C ALA A 43 -3.12 -9.72 -3.28
N ASP A 44 -3.05 -8.64 -2.50
CA ASP A 44 -3.96 -7.50 -2.64
C ASP A 44 -3.56 -6.59 -3.80
N LEU A 45 -2.26 -6.46 -4.06
CA LEU A 45 -1.75 -5.70 -5.20
C LEU A 45 -2.24 -6.32 -6.51
N ASP A 46 -2.17 -7.65 -6.64
CA ASP A 46 -2.63 -8.36 -7.83
C ASP A 46 -4.13 -8.14 -8.08
N SER A 47 -4.93 -8.16 -7.00
CA SER A 47 -6.37 -7.89 -7.06
C SER A 47 -6.67 -6.45 -7.48
N LEU A 48 -5.90 -5.48 -6.97
CA LEU A 48 -6.01 -4.08 -7.36
C LEU A 48 -5.61 -3.86 -8.82
N GLN A 49 -4.52 -4.49 -9.28
CA GLN A 49 -4.06 -4.38 -10.65
C GLN A 49 -5.10 -4.90 -11.63
N ALA A 50 -5.72 -6.06 -11.35
CA ALA A 50 -6.77 -6.61 -12.20
C ALA A 50 -7.99 -5.68 -12.32
N VAL A 51 -8.36 -4.98 -11.25
CA VAL A 51 -9.45 -3.99 -11.27
C VAL A 51 -9.05 -2.74 -12.04
N VAL A 52 -7.82 -2.25 -11.85
CA VAL A 52 -7.29 -1.09 -12.57
C VAL A 52 -7.25 -1.38 -14.07
N ASP A 53 -6.72 -2.53 -14.48
CA ASP A 53 -6.63 -2.92 -15.89
C ASP A 53 -8.02 -3.03 -16.54
N ALA A 54 -9.00 -3.60 -15.83
CA ALA A 54 -10.38 -3.66 -16.29
C ALA A 54 -11.06 -2.28 -16.41
N THR A 55 -10.63 -1.30 -15.63
CA THR A 55 -11.23 0.05 -15.59
C THR A 55 -10.50 1.05 -16.50
N THR A 56 -9.21 0.85 -16.74
CA THR A 56 -8.33 1.75 -17.49
C THR A 56 -8.08 1.31 -18.94
N GLY A 57 -8.76 0.26 -19.42
CA GLY A 57 -8.79 -0.14 -20.85
C GLY A 57 -9.43 0.86 -21.83
N SER A 58 -9.48 2.16 -21.52
CA SER A 58 -9.89 3.25 -22.44
C SER A 58 -9.03 4.52 -22.34
N THR A 59 -7.89 4.49 -21.64
CA THR A 59 -6.96 5.63 -21.64
C THR A 59 -5.52 5.17 -21.83
N ASP A 60 -5.28 4.35 -22.86
CA ASP A 60 -4.00 4.40 -23.56
C ASP A 60 -4.09 5.53 -24.59
N LEU A 61 -3.34 6.62 -24.36
CA LEU A 61 -2.56 7.38 -25.35
C LEU A 61 -2.04 8.68 -24.69
N VAL A 62 -0.72 8.87 -24.82
CA VAL A 62 0.16 10.01 -24.49
C VAL A 62 0.93 9.90 -23.18
#